data_AF-A0A0W0FQ16-F1
#
_entry.id   AF-A0A0W0FQ16-F1
#
_cell.length_a   1.000
_cell.length_b   1.000
_cell.length_c   1.000
_cell.angle_alpha   90.00
_cell.angle_beta   90.00
_cell.angle_gamma   90.00
#
_symmetry.space_group_name_H-M   'P 1'
#
loop_
_entity.id
_entity.type
_entity.pdbx_description
1 polymer ?
#
loop_
_entity_poly.entity_id
_entity_poly.type
_entity_poly.pdbx_seq_one_letter_code
_entity_poly.pdbx_strand_id
1 'polypeptide(L)'
;MIGRIILASILPTIALSIPLQARQFNSSDIYANWPSYDQLPLDPSFPTKAAWGVWGADDELGALNHITPETIKAAKAEIEHGVAINLNLELDIPNPPYIPTRPAMTHAFIAFQGYQDDVISLNTQVSTQYDGLRHFPYSTDGNISTYQYVF
;
A
#
# COMPACT_ATOMS: atom_id res chain seq x y z
N MET A 1 -6.35 -44.50 -43.05
CA MET A 1 -7.33 -43.46 -43.41
C MET A 1 -8.05 -43.06 -42.12
N ILE A 2 -7.57 -42.02 -41.43
CA ILE A 2 -8.16 -41.51 -40.18
C ILE A 2 -8.20 -39.99 -40.34
N GLY A 3 -9.42 -39.43 -40.41
CA GLY A 3 -9.67 -38.02 -40.63
C GLY A 3 -9.45 -37.18 -39.36
N ARG A 4 -8.86 -36.00 -39.53
CA ARG A 4 -8.88 -34.92 -38.55
C ARG A 4 -9.84 -33.85 -39.05
N ILE A 5 -10.90 -33.60 -38.28
CA ILE A 5 -11.79 -32.45 -38.48
C ILE A 5 -11.20 -31.31 -37.65
N ILE A 6 -10.83 -30.22 -38.32
CA ILE A 6 -10.44 -28.96 -37.65
C ILE A 6 -11.68 -28.07 -37.63
N LEU A 7 -12.17 -27.77 -36.43
CA LEU A 7 -13.22 -26.79 -36.21
C LEU A 7 -12.55 -25.41 -36.13
N ALA A 8 -12.72 -24.57 -37.14
CA ALA A 8 -12.28 -23.17 -37.08
C ALA A 8 -13.44 -22.31 -36.54
N SER A 9 -13.30 -21.78 -35.32
CA SER A 9 -14.21 -20.76 -34.81
C SER A 9 -13.80 -19.40 -35.38
N ILE A 10 -14.69 -18.78 -36.15
CA ILE A 10 -14.52 -17.42 -36.66
C ILE A 10 -15.29 -16.51 -35.70
N LEU A 11 -14.58 -15.91 -34.74
CA LEU A 11 -15.06 -14.73 -34.03
C LEU A 11 -13.97 -13.66 -34.16
N PRO A 12 -14.30 -12.44 -34.62
CA PRO A 12 -13.32 -11.36 -34.68
C PRO A 12 -12.97 -10.95 -33.25
N THR A 13 -11.73 -11.21 -32.86
CA THR A 13 -11.13 -10.63 -31.66
C THR A 13 -11.03 -9.12 -31.89
N ILE A 14 -11.90 -8.33 -31.24
CA ILE A 14 -11.67 -6.89 -31.14
C ILE A 14 -10.53 -6.73 -30.14
N ALA A 15 -9.31 -6.62 -30.66
CA ALA A 15 -8.17 -6.22 -29.87
C ALA A 15 -8.35 -4.73 -29.51
N LEU A 16 -8.83 -4.46 -28.31
CA LEU A 16 -8.63 -3.16 -27.66
C LEU A 16 -7.16 -3.08 -27.23
N SER A 17 -6.24 -3.00 -28.19
CA SER A 17 -4.85 -2.66 -27.92
C SER A 17 -4.71 -1.15 -28.00
N ILE A 18 -5.11 -0.46 -26.93
CA ILE A 18 -4.42 0.80 -26.62
C ILE A 18 -3.08 0.33 -26.07
N PRO A 19 -1.95 0.51 -26.79
CA PRO A 19 -0.67 0.21 -26.18
C PRO A 19 -0.57 1.09 -24.93
N LEU A 20 -0.34 0.47 -23.77
CA LEU A 20 0.11 1.19 -22.58
C LEU A 20 1.33 1.99 -23.00
N GLN A 21 1.13 3.29 -23.24
CA GLN A 21 2.21 4.20 -23.51
C GLN A 21 3.04 4.23 -22.23
N ALA A 22 4.23 3.62 -22.30
CA ALA A 22 5.22 3.73 -21.25
C ALA A 22 5.37 5.23 -20.95
N ARG A 23 4.99 5.65 -19.74
CA ARG A 23 5.13 7.04 -19.31
C ARG A 23 6.60 7.42 -19.48
N GLN A 24 6.89 8.47 -20.25
CA GLN A 24 8.24 9.00 -20.32
C GLN A 24 8.62 9.47 -18.92
N PHE A 25 9.58 8.78 -18.30
CA PHE A 25 10.01 9.05 -16.95
C PHE A 25 11.17 10.05 -16.98
N ASN A 26 10.97 11.22 -16.40
CA ASN A 26 12.01 12.18 -16.12
C ASN A 26 12.90 11.62 -14.99
N SER A 27 14.12 11.23 -15.33
CA SER A 27 15.11 10.72 -14.39
C SER A 27 15.88 11.81 -13.64
N SER A 28 15.81 13.06 -14.11
CA SER A 28 16.48 14.21 -13.48
C SER A 28 15.64 14.85 -12.38
N ASP A 29 14.32 14.82 -12.54
CA ASP A 29 13.36 15.18 -11.50
C ASP A 29 12.28 14.10 -11.49
N ILE A 30 12.40 13.16 -10.55
CA ILE A 30 11.45 12.07 -10.43
C ILE A 30 10.04 12.58 -10.10
N TYR A 31 9.93 13.72 -9.41
CA TYR A 31 8.65 14.29 -8.98
C TYR A 31 7.89 14.95 -10.12
N ALA A 32 8.58 15.42 -11.16
CA ALA A 32 7.96 15.90 -12.40
C ALA A 32 7.14 14.82 -13.12
N ASN A 33 7.30 13.54 -12.74
CA ASN A 33 6.52 12.44 -13.29
C ASN A 33 5.11 12.32 -12.69
N TRP A 34 4.77 13.05 -11.63
CA TRP A 34 3.48 12.95 -10.93
C TRP A 34 2.81 14.33 -10.78
N PRO A 35 1.48 14.39 -10.70
CA PRO A 35 0.76 15.64 -10.49
C PRO A 35 1.08 16.22 -9.10
N SER A 36 1.13 17.55 -9.01
CA SER A 36 1.13 18.25 -7.72
C SER A 36 -0.23 18.10 -7.03
N TYR A 37 -0.29 18.34 -5.73
CA TYR A 37 -1.54 18.32 -4.97
C TYR A 37 -2.60 19.27 -5.55
N ASP A 38 -2.18 20.41 -6.11
CA ASP A 38 -3.08 21.38 -6.72
C ASP A 38 -3.72 20.86 -8.01
N GLN A 39 -3.06 19.93 -8.70
CA GLN A 39 -3.55 19.30 -9.93
C GLN A 39 -4.50 18.11 -9.67
N LEU A 40 -4.70 17.72 -8.40
CA LEU A 40 -5.67 16.68 -8.03
C LEU A 40 -7.08 17.26 -7.83
N PRO A 41 -8.14 16.48 -8.11
CA PRO A 41 -8.09 15.11 -8.65
C PRO A 41 -7.82 15.10 -10.16
N LEU A 42 -7.34 13.95 -10.67
CA LEU A 42 -7.11 13.75 -12.11
C LEU A 42 -8.41 13.66 -12.92
N ASP A 43 -9.46 13.14 -12.30
CA ASP A 43 -10.81 13.10 -12.85
C ASP A 43 -11.73 13.97 -11.96
N PRO A 44 -12.47 14.94 -12.51
CA PRO A 44 -13.40 15.78 -11.75
C PRO A 44 -14.53 15.03 -11.03
N SER A 45 -14.82 13.78 -11.43
CA SER A 45 -15.78 12.91 -10.75
C SER A 45 -15.24 12.26 -9.49
N PHE A 46 -13.91 12.23 -9.31
CA PHE A 46 -13.29 11.71 -8.10
C PHE A 46 -13.41 12.68 -6.93
N PRO A 47 -13.27 12.20 -5.68
CA PRO A 47 -13.25 13.06 -4.52
C PRO A 47 -12.24 14.19 -4.62
N THR A 48 -12.56 15.31 -3.97
CA THR A 48 -11.68 16.48 -3.96
C THR A 48 -10.29 16.07 -3.49
N LYS A 49 -9.28 16.37 -4.32
CA LYS A 49 -7.87 16.07 -4.06
C LYS A 49 -7.51 14.57 -3.98
N ALA A 50 -8.36 13.68 -4.48
CA ALA A 50 -8.04 12.26 -4.60
C ALA A 50 -6.86 12.02 -5.56
N ALA A 51 -5.91 11.19 -5.13
CA ALA A 51 -4.77 10.74 -5.94
C ALA A 51 -5.09 9.48 -6.78
N TRP A 52 -6.36 9.22 -7.07
CA TRP A 52 -6.78 8.01 -7.76
C TRP A 52 -6.34 8.04 -9.23
N GLY A 53 -5.82 6.92 -9.73
CA GLY A 53 -5.30 6.80 -11.08
C GLY A 53 -3.92 7.45 -11.32
N VAL A 54 -3.30 8.07 -10.31
CA VAL A 54 -1.97 8.72 -10.46
C VAL A 54 -0.90 7.74 -10.90
N TRP A 55 -0.94 6.51 -10.38
CA TRP A 55 0.03 5.44 -10.64
C TRP A 55 -0.53 4.30 -11.51
N GLY A 56 -1.74 4.43 -12.02
CA GLY A 56 -2.43 3.39 -12.78
C GLY A 56 -3.81 3.09 -12.20
N ALA A 57 -4.63 2.38 -12.96
CA ALA A 57 -5.98 2.00 -12.55
C ALA A 57 -6.02 0.78 -11.61
N ASP A 58 -4.92 0.02 -11.55
CA ASP A 58 -4.78 -1.19 -10.73
C ASP A 58 -3.72 -0.99 -9.61
N ASP A 59 -3.51 0.26 -9.17
CA ASP A 59 -2.46 0.61 -8.20
C ASP A 59 -2.91 0.47 -6.74
N GLU A 60 -2.37 -0.52 -6.05
CA GLU A 60 -2.64 -0.76 -4.63
C GLU A 60 -1.63 -0.11 -3.67
N LEU A 61 -0.62 0.62 -4.18
CA LEU A 61 0.49 1.15 -3.37
C LEU A 61 0.36 2.65 -3.05
N GLY A 62 -0.33 3.41 -3.90
CA GLY A 62 -0.50 4.85 -3.73
C GLY A 62 0.84 5.59 -3.63
N ALA A 63 0.98 6.46 -2.63
CA ALA A 63 2.19 7.26 -2.44
C ALA A 63 3.46 6.44 -2.16
N LEU A 64 3.35 5.16 -1.79
CA LEU A 64 4.52 4.28 -1.66
C LEU A 64 5.28 4.10 -2.98
N ASN A 65 4.64 4.36 -4.12
CA ASN A 65 5.29 4.38 -5.44
C ASN A 65 6.38 5.46 -5.58
N HIS A 66 6.47 6.41 -4.66
CA HIS A 66 7.61 7.34 -4.59
C HIS A 66 8.90 6.69 -4.04
N ILE A 67 8.80 5.53 -3.39
CA ILE A 67 9.94 4.77 -2.87
C ILE A 67 10.50 3.90 -4.00
N THR A 68 11.38 4.49 -4.82
CA THR A 68 12.07 3.80 -5.93
C THR A 68 13.46 3.30 -5.55
N PRO A 69 14.08 2.39 -6.32
CA PRO A 69 15.48 1.99 -6.11
C PRO A 69 16.46 3.16 -6.05
N GLU A 70 16.22 4.22 -6.83
CA GLU A 70 17.04 5.43 -6.87
C GLU A 70 16.89 6.23 -5.57
N THR A 71 15.67 6.42 -5.07
CA THR A 71 15.43 7.12 -3.78
C THR A 71 16.03 6.36 -2.60
N ILE A 72 15.91 5.03 -2.59
CA ILE A 72 16.52 4.15 -1.58
C ILE A 72 18.05 4.30 -1.63
N LYS A 73 18.65 4.27 -2.82
CA LYS A 73 20.10 4.43 -2.98
C LYS A 73 20.57 5.83 -2.55
N ALA A 74 19.79 6.86 -2.85
CA ALA A 74 20.09 8.24 -2.48
C ALA A 74 20.05 8.43 -0.95
N ALA A 75 19.08 7.81 -0.25
CA ALA A 75 18.93 7.90 1.21
C ALA A 75 20.18 7.43 1.99
N LYS A 76 21.06 6.61 1.39
CA LYS A 76 22.36 6.26 1.97
C LYS A 76 23.20 7.49 2.33
N ALA A 77 23.10 8.56 1.54
CA ALA A 77 23.87 9.79 1.76
C ALA A 77 23.57 10.45 3.11
N GLU A 78 22.36 10.24 3.66
CA GLU A 78 21.94 10.76 4.96
C GLU A 78 22.63 10.06 6.15
N ILE A 79 23.27 8.91 5.93
CA ILE A 79 23.96 8.15 6.98
C ILE A 79 25.38 8.72 7.16
N GLU A 80 25.48 9.81 7.93
CA GLU A 80 26.78 10.47 8.19
C GLU A 80 27.48 9.96 9.46
N HIS A 81 26.71 9.70 10.52
CA HIS A 81 27.27 9.41 11.85
C HIS A 81 27.18 7.94 12.27
N GLY A 82 26.44 7.10 11.53
CA GLY A 82 26.23 5.69 11.87
C GLY A 82 25.44 5.46 13.16
N VAL A 83 24.67 6.45 13.62
CA VAL A 83 23.84 6.35 14.82
C VAL A 83 22.45 5.86 14.43
N ALA A 84 21.99 4.78 15.07
CA ALA A 84 20.63 4.28 14.95
C ALA A 84 19.80 4.70 16.17
N ILE A 85 18.66 5.34 15.92
CA ILE A 85 17.69 5.72 16.95
C ILE A 85 16.43 4.87 16.74
N ASN A 86 16.03 4.11 17.75
CA ASN A 86 14.78 3.34 17.70
C ASN A 86 13.59 4.29 17.88
N LEU A 87 12.62 4.22 16.95
CA LEU A 87 11.38 5.01 16.99
C LEU A 87 10.16 4.18 17.47
N ASN A 88 10.38 2.91 17.83
CA ASN A 88 9.33 2.02 18.31
C ASN A 88 9.10 2.19 19.81
N LEU A 89 7.83 2.22 20.19
CA LEU A 89 7.40 1.94 21.55
C LEU A 89 7.53 0.45 21.85
N GLU A 90 7.51 0.09 23.13
CA GLU A 90 7.31 -1.29 23.57
C GLU A 90 5.95 -1.79 23.02
N LEU A 91 5.89 -3.07 22.63
CA LEU A 91 4.73 -3.62 21.91
C LEU A 91 3.45 -3.66 22.76
N ASP A 92 3.59 -3.66 24.09
CA ASP A 92 2.51 -3.58 25.06
C ASP A 92 2.29 -2.15 25.59
N ILE A 93 2.86 -1.13 24.96
CA ILE A 93 2.63 0.27 25.33
C ILE A 93 1.91 1.02 24.21
N PRO A 94 0.79 1.71 24.51
CA PRO A 94 0.12 1.80 25.81
C PRO A 94 -0.68 0.56 26.22
N ASN A 95 -0.71 0.28 27.53
CA ASN A 95 -1.60 -0.71 28.15
C ASN A 95 -2.32 -0.08 29.35
N PRO A 96 -3.67 0.06 29.32
CA PRO A 96 -4.57 -0.43 28.26
C PRO A 96 -4.40 0.35 26.93
N PRO A 97 -4.75 -0.25 25.78
CA PRO A 97 -4.72 0.45 24.49
C PRO A 97 -5.52 1.74 24.51
N TYR A 98 -5.05 2.78 23.78
CA TYR A 98 -5.74 4.07 23.70
C TYR A 98 -7.18 3.96 23.18
N ILE A 99 -7.42 3.04 22.25
CA ILE A 99 -8.77 2.73 21.75
C ILE A 99 -9.33 1.57 22.59
N PRO A 100 -10.29 1.81 23.50
CA PRO A 100 -10.69 0.81 24.51
C PRO A 100 -11.35 -0.45 23.94
N THR A 101 -11.82 -0.40 22.69
CA THR A 101 -12.39 -1.56 21.98
C THR A 101 -11.33 -2.48 21.38
N ARG A 102 -10.04 -2.08 21.37
CA ARG A 102 -8.93 -2.92 20.93
C ARG A 102 -8.44 -3.76 22.10
N PRO A 103 -8.26 -5.08 21.93
CA PRO A 103 -7.70 -5.92 22.98
C PRO A 103 -6.25 -5.53 23.26
N ALA A 104 -5.85 -5.63 24.54
CA ALA A 104 -4.45 -5.49 24.93
C ALA A 104 -3.60 -6.61 24.32
N MET A 105 -2.31 -6.33 24.11
CA MET A 105 -1.36 -7.34 23.68
C MET A 105 -1.19 -8.40 24.77
N THR A 106 -1.10 -9.67 24.39
CA THR A 106 -0.74 -10.77 25.28
C THR A 106 0.57 -11.39 24.81
N HIS A 107 1.49 -11.59 25.74
CA HIS A 107 2.75 -12.30 25.50
C HIS A 107 2.84 -13.48 26.46
N ALA A 108 2.96 -14.69 25.91
CA ALA A 108 3.10 -15.92 26.67
C ALA A 108 4.40 -16.63 26.30
N PHE A 109 5.15 -17.08 27.30
CA PHE A 109 6.37 -17.84 27.11
C PHE A 109 6.08 -19.34 27.21
N ILE A 110 6.68 -20.13 26.31
CA ILE A 110 6.58 -21.58 26.27
C ILE A 110 7.97 -22.14 26.56
N ALA A 111 8.13 -22.72 27.75
CA ALA A 111 9.39 -23.30 28.19
C ALA A 111 9.57 -24.74 27.68
N PHE A 112 10.75 -25.05 27.14
CA PHE A 112 11.16 -26.40 26.74
C PHE A 112 12.45 -26.81 27.46
N GLN A 113 12.87 -28.06 27.27
CA GLN A 113 14.15 -28.53 27.80
C GLN A 113 15.31 -27.95 26.96
N GLY A 114 15.91 -26.87 27.45
CA GLY A 114 17.11 -26.25 26.86
C GLY A 114 16.84 -25.13 25.85
N TYR A 115 15.57 -24.73 25.65
CA TYR A 115 15.18 -23.58 24.84
C TYR A 115 13.80 -23.05 25.28
N GLN A 116 13.41 -21.88 24.75
CA GLN A 116 12.14 -21.22 25.07
C GLN A 116 11.61 -20.58 23.79
N ASP A 117 10.32 -20.79 23.53
CA ASP A 117 9.58 -20.06 22.50
C ASP A 117 8.59 -19.09 23.16
N ASP A 118 7.95 -18.26 22.36
CA ASP A 118 6.88 -17.37 22.80
C ASP A 118 5.73 -17.28 21.79
N VAL A 119 4.59 -16.81 22.30
CA VAL A 119 3.38 -16.51 21.53
C VAL A 119 2.96 -15.09 21.87
N ILE A 120 2.81 -14.27 20.84
CA ILE A 120 2.28 -12.91 20.96
C ILE A 120 0.94 -12.85 20.22
N SER A 121 -0.08 -12.34 20.89
CA SER A 121 -1.33 -11.90 20.26
C SER A 121 -1.44 -10.40 20.42
N LEU A 122 -1.55 -9.67 19.32
CA LEU A 122 -1.71 -8.23 19.33
C LEU A 122 -2.72 -7.80 18.28
N ASN A 123 -3.42 -6.70 18.56
CA ASN A 123 -4.08 -5.93 17.52
C ASN A 123 -3.01 -5.06 16.84
N THR A 124 -2.98 -5.01 15.51
CA THR A 124 -1.92 -4.33 14.74
C THR A 124 -1.96 -2.80 14.85
N GLN A 125 -2.89 -2.24 15.62
CA GLN A 125 -3.08 -0.82 15.82
C GLN A 125 -2.96 -0.38 17.30
N VAL A 126 -2.08 -1.02 18.08
CA VAL A 126 -1.97 -0.74 19.54
C VAL A 126 -0.64 -0.18 20.01
N SER A 127 0.40 -0.18 19.19
CA SER A 127 1.72 0.39 19.48
C SER A 127 2.26 1.11 18.23
N THR A 128 3.55 1.42 18.12
CA THR A 128 4.14 2.02 16.90
C THR A 128 3.74 1.20 15.67
N GLN A 129 3.11 1.85 14.69
CA GLN A 129 2.38 1.17 13.61
C GLN A 129 2.40 1.96 12.30
N TYR A 130 2.04 1.26 11.22
CA TYR A 130 1.60 1.84 9.96
C TYR A 130 0.14 1.45 9.69
N ASP A 131 -0.66 2.41 9.27
CA ASP A 131 -2.02 2.18 8.82
C ASP A 131 -2.04 1.98 7.31
N GLY A 132 -2.36 0.76 6.87
CA GLY A 132 -2.51 0.49 5.44
C GLY A 132 -3.69 1.26 4.83
N LEU A 133 -3.72 1.39 3.50
CA LEU A 133 -4.76 2.14 2.78
C LEU A 133 -6.20 1.63 3.01
N ARG A 134 -6.35 0.40 3.54
CA ARG A 134 -7.64 -0.18 3.94
C ARG A 134 -8.05 0.10 5.39
N HIS A 135 -7.22 0.81 6.16
CA HIS A 135 -7.54 1.08 7.57
C HIS A 135 -8.79 1.97 7.70
N PHE A 136 -8.90 2.98 6.83
CA PHE A 136 -10.09 3.81 6.71
C PHE A 136 -10.44 4.05 5.24
N PRO A 137 -11.71 3.90 4.86
CA PRO A 137 -12.19 4.25 3.53
C PRO A 137 -12.43 5.75 3.40
N TYR A 138 -12.55 6.20 2.15
CA TYR A 138 -13.15 7.48 1.85
C TYR A 138 -14.68 7.41 2.01
N SER A 139 -15.31 8.48 2.48
CA SER A 139 -16.77 8.61 2.59
C SER A 139 -17.18 10.08 2.43
N THR A 140 -18.28 10.32 1.72
CA THR A 140 -18.81 11.67 1.48
C THR A 140 -19.59 12.24 2.65
N ASP A 141 -20.14 11.38 3.52
CA ASP A 141 -21.09 11.74 4.57
C ASP A 141 -20.83 11.00 5.90
N GLY A 142 -19.74 10.24 5.99
CA GLY A 142 -19.43 9.40 7.15
C GLY A 142 -20.34 8.17 7.29
N ASN A 143 -21.19 7.90 6.30
CA ASN A 143 -22.04 6.73 6.29
C ASN A 143 -21.28 5.52 5.71
N ILE A 144 -21.34 4.39 6.42
CA ILE A 144 -20.70 3.13 6.01
C ILE A 144 -21.17 2.68 4.62
N SER A 145 -22.39 3.03 4.21
CA SER A 145 -22.91 2.69 2.88
C SER A 145 -22.22 3.43 1.73
N THR A 146 -21.52 4.54 2.02
CA THR A 146 -20.80 5.34 1.02
C THR A 146 -19.29 5.09 1.06
N TYR A 147 -18.85 4.11 1.85
CA TYR A 147 -17.44 3.81 2.01
C TYR A 147 -16.85 3.29 0.70
N GLN A 148 -15.83 3.99 0.23
CA GLN A 148 -15.07 3.64 -0.96
C GLN A 148 -13.63 3.33 -0.54
N TYR A 149 -13.22 2.09 -0.81
CA TYR A 149 -11.84 1.66 -0.74
C TYR A 149 -11.24 1.78 -2.13
N VAL A 150 -9.98 2.16 -2.17
CA VAL A 150 -9.26 2.44 -3.41
C VAL A 150 -8.19 1.37 -3.53
N PHE A 151 -8.18 0.73 -4.69
CA PHE A 151 -7.19 -0.22 -5.18
C PHE A 151 -6.73 0.25 -6.55
#